data_AF-A0A245ZDC3-F1
#
_entry.id   AF-A0A245ZDC3-F1
#
_cell.length_a   1.000
_cell.length_b   1.000
_cell.length_c   1.000
_cell.angle_alpha   90.00
_cell.angle_beta   90.00
_cell.angle_gamma   90.00
#
_symmetry.space_group_name_H-M   'P 1'
#
loop_
_entity.id
_entity.type
_entity.pdbx_description
1 polymer ?
#
loop_
_entity_poly.entity_id
_entity_poly.type
_entity_poly.pdbx_seq_one_letter_code
_entity_poly.pdbx_strand_id
1 'polypeptide(L)'
;MQQRQPLDACRRFHADYVTYRMLTTYHGAAIQWVRSEAPPAIEQMRAGEVAIFKERPMLDEAPILHGSRPIAGTGETRLLSVIDPVIAD
;
A
#
# COMPACT_ATOMS: atom_id res chain seq x y z
N MET A 1 -0.01 10.47 18.60
CA MET A 1 0.11 11.07 17.25
C MET A 1 0.50 9.98 16.27
N GLN A 2 -0.43 9.52 15.42
CA GLN A 2 -0.11 8.57 14.35
C GLN A 2 0.55 9.35 13.21
N GLN A 3 1.82 9.04 12.93
CA GLN A 3 2.49 9.59 11.76
C GLN A 3 1.94 8.87 10.52
N ARG A 4 1.19 9.60 9.68
CA ARG A 4 0.88 9.12 8.34
C ARG A 4 2.19 8.93 7.59
N GLN A 5 2.47 7.69 7.19
CA GLN A 5 3.67 7.42 6.43
C GLN A 5 3.52 8.05 5.03
N PRO A 6 4.51 8.81 4.53
CA PRO A 6 4.43 9.43 3.22
C PRO A 6 4.35 8.37 2.11
N LEU A 7 3.48 8.62 1.11
CA LEU A 7 3.17 7.71 0.00
C LEU A 7 4.33 7.48 -0.99
N ASP A 8 5.44 8.19 -0.83
CA ASP A 8 6.60 8.21 -1.73
C ASP A 8 7.93 7.85 -1.04
N ALA A 9 7.92 7.69 0.28
CA ALA A 9 9.11 7.47 1.09
C ALA A 9 9.23 6.05 1.69
N CYS A 10 8.19 5.22 1.57
CA CYS A 10 8.18 3.91 2.20
C CYS A 10 9.04 2.89 1.42
N ARG A 11 10.13 2.43 2.03
CA ARG A 11 11.04 1.40 1.48
C ARG A 11 10.67 -0.04 1.91
N ARG A 12 9.63 -0.23 2.71
CA ARG A 12 9.28 -1.51 3.32
C ARG A 12 7.81 -1.87 3.03
N PHE A 13 7.55 -3.14 2.77
CA PHE A 13 6.18 -3.66 2.76
C PHE A 13 5.59 -3.55 4.17
N HIS A 14 4.36 -3.05 4.27
CA HIS A 14 3.70 -2.79 5.54
C HIS A 14 2.18 -2.98 5.42
N ALA A 15 1.55 -2.99 6.59
CA ALA A 15 0.14 -2.71 6.75
C ALA A 15 0.01 -1.44 7.61
N ASP A 16 -1.00 -0.63 7.31
CA ASP A 16 -1.33 0.61 7.98
C ASP A 16 -2.21 0.38 9.21
N TYR A 17 -2.33 1.38 10.08
CA TYR A 17 -3.21 1.35 11.26
C TYR A 17 -4.63 1.83 10.93
N VAL A 18 -5.24 1.25 9.89
CA VAL A 18 -6.66 1.40 9.52
C VAL A 18 -7.25 -0.01 9.37
N THR A 19 -8.55 -0.21 9.26
CA THR A 19 -9.12 -1.58 9.14
C THR A 19 -8.93 -2.18 7.74
N TYR A 20 -9.23 -1.37 6.73
CA TYR A 20 -9.03 -1.68 5.31
C TYR A 20 -8.50 -0.45 4.60
N ARG A 21 -7.88 -0.64 3.43
CA ARG A 21 -7.49 0.46 2.55
C ARG A 21 -7.67 0.09 1.11
N MET A 22 -8.33 0.95 0.35
CA MET A 22 -8.39 0.85 -1.10
C MET A 22 -7.26 1.67 -1.72
N LEU A 23 -6.49 1.06 -2.62
CA LEU A 23 -5.42 1.71 -3.38
C LEU A 23 -5.64 1.56 -4.89
N THR A 24 -5.41 2.63 -5.64
CA THR A 24 -5.29 2.57 -7.10
C THR A 24 -4.36 3.65 -7.63
N THR A 25 -3.40 3.26 -8.47
CA THR A 25 -2.47 4.21 -9.11
C THR A 25 -2.96 4.53 -10.51
N TYR A 26 -3.18 5.81 -10.80
CA TYR A 26 -3.61 6.29 -12.12
C TYR A 26 -2.44 6.78 -12.98
N HIS A 27 -1.35 7.23 -12.36
CA HIS A 27 -0.15 7.69 -13.05
C HIS A 27 1.10 7.39 -12.22
N GLY A 28 2.21 7.05 -12.88
CA GLY A 28 3.49 6.74 -12.25
C GLY A 28 3.61 5.29 -11.77
N ALA A 29 4.72 4.97 -11.09
CA ALA A 29 5.00 3.62 -10.60
C ALA A 29 3.91 3.15 -9.62
N ALA A 30 3.25 2.02 -9.92
CA ALA A 30 2.13 1.51 -9.14
C ALA A 30 2.55 0.78 -7.85
N ILE A 31 1.55 0.47 -7.02
CA ILE A 31 1.72 -0.25 -5.76
C ILE A 31 2.25 -1.67 -6.00
N GLN A 32 3.13 -2.12 -5.12
CA GLN A 32 3.58 -3.49 -4.99
C GLN A 32 2.94 -4.12 -3.75
N TRP A 33 2.79 -5.44 -3.77
CA TRP A 33 2.38 -6.20 -2.59
C TRP A 33 3.10 -7.54 -2.50
N VAL A 34 3.10 -8.11 -1.31
CA VAL A 34 3.67 -9.44 -1.01
C VAL A 34 2.72 -10.20 -0.09
N ARG A 35 2.63 -11.52 -0.26
CA ARG A 35 2.23 -12.40 0.84
C ARG A 35 3.42 -12.55 1.78
N SER A 36 3.22 -12.49 3.09
CA SER A 36 4.32 -12.63 4.07
C SER A 36 4.89 -14.05 4.19
N GLU A 37 4.67 -14.90 3.19
CA GLU A 37 5.26 -16.22 3.06
C GLU A 37 6.72 -16.10 2.60
N ALA A 38 7.57 -17.05 2.99
CA ALA A 38 9.00 -17.02 2.66
C ALA A 38 9.33 -18.01 1.52
N PRO A 39 10.06 -17.58 0.45
CA PRO A 39 10.45 -16.21 0.14
C PRO A 39 9.28 -15.38 -0.41
N PRO A 40 9.18 -14.07 -0.06
CA PRO A 40 8.08 -13.25 -0.54
C PRO A 40 8.22 -12.96 -2.03
N ALA A 41 7.20 -13.35 -2.80
CA ALA A 41 7.06 -12.94 -4.19
C ALA A 41 6.50 -11.51 -4.25
N ILE A 42 7.23 -10.59 -4.90
CA ILE A 42 6.78 -9.22 -5.11
C ILE A 42 5.86 -9.18 -6.32
N GLU A 43 4.62 -8.81 -6.08
CA GLU A 43 3.61 -8.62 -7.10
C GLU A 43 3.48 -7.13 -7.40
N GLN A 44 3.44 -6.79 -8.68
CA GLN A 44 3.35 -5.41 -9.17
C GLN A 44 1.96 -5.17 -9.75
N MET A 45 1.22 -4.23 -9.17
CA MET A 45 -0.05 -3.78 -9.75
C MET A 45 0.19 -3.00 -11.04
N ARG A 46 -0.79 -3.05 -11.95
CA ARG A 46 -0.86 -2.19 -13.14
C ARG A 46 -1.60 -0.88 -12.81
N ALA A 47 -1.36 0.15 -13.63
CA ALA A 47 -2.13 1.39 -13.52
C ALA A 47 -3.62 1.11 -13.77
N GLY A 48 -4.49 1.70 -12.94
CA GLY A 48 -5.94 1.50 -12.98
C GLY A 48 -6.43 0.24 -12.26
N GLU A 49 -5.55 -0.67 -11.83
CA GLU A 49 -5.97 -1.77 -10.95
C GLU A 49 -6.38 -1.22 -9.57
N VAL A 50 -7.38 -1.86 -8.99
CA VAL A 50 -7.91 -1.52 -7.66
C VAL A 50 -7.62 -2.67 -6.73
N ALA A 51 -6.97 -2.38 -5.61
CA ALA A 51 -6.75 -3.34 -4.53
C ALA A 51 -7.41 -2.84 -3.26
N ILE A 52 -7.96 -3.76 -2.47
CA ILE A 52 -8.42 -3.53 -1.11
C ILE A 52 -7.59 -4.44 -0.20
N PHE A 53 -6.82 -3.84 0.69
CA PHE A 53 -5.98 -4.56 1.64
C PHE A 53 -6.68 -4.66 3.00
N LYS A 54 -6.57 -5.84 3.63
CA LYS A 54 -6.76 -5.98 5.07
C LYS A 54 -5.54 -5.36 5.74
N GLU A 55 -5.78 -4.43 6.65
CA GLU A 55 -4.72 -3.66 7.29
C GLU A 55 -4.50 -4.15 8.72
N ARG A 56 -3.61 -3.52 9.51
CA ARG A 56 -3.14 -4.10 10.79
C ARG A 56 -4.22 -4.68 11.72
N PRO A 57 -5.34 -4.00 11.99
CA PRO A 57 -6.40 -4.51 12.86
C PRO A 57 -7.14 -5.72 12.31
N MET A 58 -6.99 -6.01 11.02
CA MET A 58 -7.70 -7.06 10.28
C MET A 58 -6.75 -8.12 9.69
N LEU A 59 -5.46 -8.12 10.08
CA LEU A 59 -4.51 -9.12 9.56
C LEU A 59 -4.78 -10.52 10.13
N ASP A 60 -4.65 -11.52 9.26
CA ASP A 60 -4.72 -12.94 9.59
C ASP A 60 -3.30 -13.55 9.66
N GLU A 61 -3.17 -14.88 9.79
CA GLU A 61 -1.88 -15.59 9.91
C GLU A 61 -0.95 -15.48 8.69
N ALA A 62 -1.45 -15.06 7.52
CA ALA A 62 -0.68 -14.84 6.28
C ALA A 62 -0.97 -13.46 5.67
N PRO A 63 -0.48 -12.36 6.27
CA PRO A 63 -0.82 -11.02 5.84
C PRO A 63 -0.31 -10.71 4.43
N ILE A 64 -1.15 -10.01 3.66
CA ILE A 64 -0.72 -9.31 2.45
C ILE A 64 -0.24 -7.93 2.89
N LEU A 65 1.01 -7.60 2.55
CA LEU A 65 1.62 -6.32 2.87
C LEU A 65 1.84 -5.54 1.59
N HIS A 66 1.55 -4.23 1.60
CA HIS A 66 1.72 -3.35 0.44
C HIS A 66 2.89 -2.38 0.63
N GLY A 67 3.38 -1.86 -0.49
CA GLY A 67 4.43 -0.86 -0.52
C GLY A 67 4.50 -0.21 -1.89
N SER A 68 4.76 1.09 -1.92
CA SER A 68 5.04 1.77 -3.19
C SER A 68 6.55 1.81 -3.42
N ARG A 69 7.01 1.64 -4.65
CA ARG A 69 8.42 1.92 -4.97
C ARG A 69 8.75 3.39 -4.64
N PRO A 70 9.86 3.69 -3.96
CA PRO A 70 10.28 5.07 -3.74
C PRO A 70 10.49 5.80 -5.07
N ILE A 71 9.92 7.01 -5.19
CA ILE A 71 10.08 7.89 -6.37
C ILE A 71 10.76 9.22 -6.02
N ALA A 72 10.99 9.47 -4.73
CA ALA A 72 11.73 10.65 -4.30
C ALA A 72 13.13 10.68 -4.95
N GLY A 73 13.46 11.80 -5.59
CA GLY A 73 14.75 11.99 -6.28
C GLY A 73 14.86 11.38 -7.68
N THR A 74 13.81 10.73 -8.20
CA THR A 74 13.84 10.17 -9.58
C THR A 74 13.30 11.13 -10.64
N GLY A 75 12.61 12.21 -10.24
CA GLY A 75 11.89 13.10 -11.15
C GLY A 75 10.54 12.54 -11.64
N GLU A 76 10.15 11.34 -11.21
CA GLU A 76 8.84 10.76 -11.51
C GLU A 76 7.73 11.43 -10.68
N THR A 77 6.54 11.53 -11.27
CA THR A 77 5.31 11.96 -10.57
C THR A 77 4.34 10.79 -10.46
N ARG A 78 3.58 10.74 -9.35
CA ARG A 78 2.59 9.68 -9.09
C ARG A 78 1.24 10.29 -8.71
N LEU A 79 0.19 9.78 -9.34
CA LEU A 79 -1.19 9.99 -8.90
C LEU A 79 -1.72 8.68 -8.32
N LEU A 80 -1.88 8.65 -7.01
CA LEU A 80 -2.37 7.51 -6.23
C LEU A 80 -3.64 7.93 -5.49
N SER A 81 -4.72 7.18 -5.65
CA SER A 81 -5.90 7.30 -4.82
C SER A 81 -5.82 6.33 -3.65
N VAL A 82 -6.12 6.85 -2.46
CA VAL A 82 -6.16 6.12 -1.19
C VAL A 82 -7.51 6.42 -0.55
N ILE A 83 -8.30 5.38 -0.29
CA ILE A 83 -9.58 5.50 0.42
C ILE A 83 -9.54 4.60 1.64
N ASP A 84 -9.70 5.22 2.81
CA ASP A 84 -9.84 4.54 4.09
C ASP A 84 -11.32 4.52 4.49
N PRO A 85 -11.80 3.47 5.17
CA PRO A 85 -13.13 3.45 5.75
C PRO A 85 -13.25 4.50 6.85
N VAL A 86 -14.44 5.08 6.98
CA VAL A 86 -14.78 5.90 8.13
C VAL A 86 -14.88 4.97 9.35
N ILE A 87 -14.19 5.33 10.43
CA ILE A 87 -14.40 4.67 11.72
C ILE A 87 -15.68 5.30 12.29
N ALA A 88 -16.74 4.50 12.44
CA ALA A 88 -17.92 4.92 13.17
C ALA A 88 -17.62 4.87 14.68
N ASP A 89 -18.11 5.86 15.42
CA ASP A 89 -17.99 5.96 16.88
C ASP A 89 -18.74 4.82 17.60
#